data_AF-A0A520VWL1-F1
#
_entry.id   AF-A0A520VWL1-F1
#
_cell.length_a   1.000
_cell.length_b   1.000
_cell.length_c   1.000
_cell.angle_alpha   90.00
_cell.angle_beta   90.00
_cell.angle_gamma   90.00
#
_symmetry.space_group_name_H-M   'P 1'
#
loop_
_entity.id
_entity.type
_entity.pdbx_description
1 polymer ?
#
loop_
_entity_poly.entity_id
_entity_poly.type
_entity_poly.pdbx_seq_one_letter_code
_entity_poly.pdbx_strand_id
1 'polypeptide(L)'
;MNLLIENLVKELIIGAKKSLDNKEILLDKKREKILSNILLTELTKPSFQQSKTPTQIINDFLCKEFKEYFDFTPHDFGENAHKLIMEWGIKKAKDMNE
;
A
#
# COMPACT_ATOMS: atom_id res chain seq x y z
N MET A 1 18.29 -0.89 -2.78
CA MET A 1 16.93 -0.49 -2.36
C MET A 1 16.07 -0.43 -3.63
N ASN A 2 14.87 -1.01 -3.64
CA ASN A 2 14.08 -1.18 -4.86
C ASN A 2 13.24 0.09 -5.09
N LEU A 3 13.72 0.97 -5.99
CA LEU A 3 13.14 2.28 -6.28
C LEU A 3 11.64 2.22 -6.64
N LEU A 4 11.20 1.15 -7.31
CA LEU A 4 9.78 0.93 -7.61
C LEU A 4 8.95 0.82 -6.32
N ILE A 5 9.44 0.04 -5.35
CA ILE A 5 8.73 -0.19 -4.08
C ILE A 5 8.71 1.07 -3.24
N GLU A 6 9.82 1.81 -3.16
CA GLU A 6 9.84 3.08 -2.43
C GLU A 6 8.84 4.10 -2.99
N ASN A 7 8.80 4.24 -4.32
CA ASN A 7 7.83 5.11 -5.00
C ASN A 7 6.40 4.62 -4.78
N LEU A 8 6.15 3.31 -4.89
CA LEU A 8 4.85 2.72 -4.63
C LEU A 8 4.38 3.02 -3.19
N VAL A 9 5.21 2.77 -2.19
CA VAL A 9 4.87 3.05 -0.79
C VAL A 9 4.57 4.53 -0.58
N LYS A 10 5.39 5.42 -1.13
CA LYS A 10 5.16 6.87 -1.04
C LYS A 10 3.81 7.28 -1.62
N GLU A 11 3.50 6.85 -2.85
CA GLU A 11 2.24 7.22 -3.50
C GLU A 11 1.02 6.58 -2.80
N LEU A 12 1.15 5.36 -2.29
CA LEU A 12 0.12 4.72 -1.47
C LEU A 12 -0.20 5.49 -0.19
N ILE A 13 0.83 5.99 0.51
CA ILE A 13 0.65 6.81 1.72
C ILE A 13 -0.03 8.13 1.37
N ILE A 14 0.40 8.79 0.30
CA ILE A 14 -0.23 10.03 -0.18
C ILE A 14 -1.70 9.80 -0.54
N GLY A 15 -1.98 8.72 -1.28
CA GLY A 15 -3.32 8.29 -1.66
C GLY A 15 -4.18 8.03 -0.43
N ALA A 16 -3.72 7.17 0.47
CA ALA A 16 -4.47 6.80 1.67
C ALA A 16 -4.82 8.02 2.53
N LYS A 17 -3.91 8.98 2.68
CA LYS A 17 -4.18 10.23 3.41
C LYS A 17 -5.32 11.01 2.77
N LYS A 18 -5.28 11.20 1.45
CA LYS A 18 -6.35 11.89 0.71
C LYS A 18 -7.69 11.15 0.84
N SER A 19 -7.70 9.83 0.74
CA SER A 19 -8.93 9.03 0.85
C SER A 19 -9.52 9.07 2.27
N LEU A 20 -8.67 9.19 3.29
CA LEU A 20 -9.07 9.31 4.70
C LEU A 20 -9.52 10.73 5.07
N ASP A 21 -8.91 11.76 4.49
CA ASP A 21 -9.33 13.15 4.68
C ASP A 21 -10.80 13.34 4.28
N ASN A 22 -11.24 12.68 3.21
CA ASN A 22 -12.65 12.66 2.78
C ASN A 22 -13.61 12.04 3.82
N LYS A 23 -13.09 11.27 4.78
CA LYS A 23 -13.82 10.62 5.87
C LYS A 23 -13.60 11.31 7.22
N GLU A 24 -12.94 12.47 7.24
CA GLU A 24 -12.54 13.19 8.47
C GLU A 24 -11.59 12.38 9.38
N ILE A 25 -10.88 11.40 8.81
CA ILE A 25 -9.95 10.53 9.54
C ILE A 25 -8.52 10.99 9.30
N LEU A 26 -7.79 11.27 10.39
CA LEU A 26 -6.39 11.66 10.30
C LEU A 26 -5.44 10.47 10.41
N LEU A 27 -4.66 10.23 9.35
CA LEU A 27 -3.46 9.40 9.41
C LEU A 27 -2.28 10.23 9.91
N ASP A 28 -2.10 10.26 11.24
CA ASP A 28 -1.00 10.99 11.86
C ASP A 28 0.39 10.46 11.46
N LYS A 29 1.44 11.23 11.76
CA LYS A 29 2.83 10.89 11.40
C LYS A 29 3.31 9.55 11.99
N LYS A 30 2.80 9.16 13.17
CA LYS A 30 3.19 7.90 13.80
C LYS A 30 2.58 6.73 13.03
N ARG A 31 1.28 6.79 12.74
CA ARG A 31 0.58 5.78 11.93
C ARG A 31 1.12 5.70 10.51
N GLU A 32 1.43 6.85 9.90
CA GLU A 32 2.08 6.94 8.59
C GLU A 32 3.40 6.16 8.57
N LYS A 33 4.25 6.37 9.59
CA LYS A 33 5.53 5.66 9.70
C LYS A 33 5.35 4.17 9.91
N ILE A 34 4.38 3.76 10.74
CA ILE A 34 4.08 2.34 10.98
C ILE A 34 3.60 1.68 9.68
N LEU A 35 2.62 2.28 9.00
CA LEU A 35 2.09 1.77 7.73
C LEU A 35 3.19 1.68 6.66
N SER A 36 4.01 2.72 6.53
CA SER A 36 5.16 2.74 5.60
C SER A 36 6.11 1.58 5.88
N ASN A 37 6.43 1.33 7.16
CA ASN A 37 7.30 0.22 7.54
C ASN A 37 6.68 -1.15 7.23
N ILE A 38 5.37 -1.33 7.47
CA ILE A 38 4.67 -2.59 7.15
C ILE A 38 4.71 -2.83 5.64
N LEU A 39 4.36 -1.81 4.84
CA LEU A 39 4.40 -1.88 3.39
C LEU A 39 5.80 -2.21 2.87
N LEU A 40 6.83 -1.49 3.33
CA LEU A 40 8.21 -1.75 2.92
C LEU A 40 8.64 -3.17 3.32
N THR A 41 8.34 -3.59 4.54
CA THR A 41 8.72 -4.93 5.05
C THR A 41 8.10 -6.04 4.22
N GLU A 42 6.84 -5.89 3.81
CA GLU A 42 6.16 -6.90 3.00
C GLU A 42 6.59 -6.86 1.54
N LEU A 43 6.56 -5.68 0.91
CA LEU A 43 6.74 -5.53 -0.54
C LEU A 43 8.20 -5.63 -1.00
N THR A 44 9.16 -5.63 -0.08
CA THR A 44 10.58 -5.89 -0.39
C THR A 44 10.97 -7.37 -0.29
N LYS A 45 10.09 -8.22 0.25
CA LYS A 45 10.31 -9.67 0.24
C LYS A 45 10.41 -10.21 -1.19
N PRO A 46 11.12 -11.33 -1.42
CA PRO A 46 11.01 -12.07 -2.67
C PRO A 46 9.55 -12.32 -3.04
N SER A 47 9.23 -12.25 -4.33
CA SER A 47 7.86 -12.28 -4.85
C SER A 47 7.04 -13.48 -4.36
N PHE A 48 7.65 -14.66 -4.24
CA PHE A 48 7.02 -15.88 -3.73
C PHE A 48 6.76 -15.88 -2.20
N GLN A 49 7.39 -14.98 -1.44
CA GLN A 49 7.20 -14.81 0.01
C GLN A 49 6.23 -13.68 0.37
N GLN A 50 5.82 -12.88 -0.62
CA GLN A 50 4.86 -11.80 -0.43
C GLN A 50 3.45 -12.39 -0.32
N SER A 51 2.87 -12.28 0.86
CA SER A 51 1.58 -12.84 1.27
C SER A 51 0.38 -11.94 1.00
N LYS A 52 0.58 -10.62 0.88
CA LYS A 52 -0.49 -9.63 0.70
C LYS A 52 -0.19 -8.65 -0.42
N THR A 53 -1.26 -8.14 -1.04
CA THR A 53 -1.16 -7.01 -1.98
C THR A 53 -1.00 -5.68 -1.23
N PRO A 54 -0.46 -4.63 -1.87
CA PRO A 54 -0.36 -3.31 -1.25
C PRO A 54 -1.69 -2.79 -0.70
N THR A 55 -2.77 -2.98 -1.46
CA THR A 55 -4.12 -2.59 -1.07
C THR A 55 -4.63 -3.37 0.15
N GLN A 56 -4.41 -4.69 0.19
CA GLN A 56 -4.78 -5.51 1.35
C GLN A 56 -4.04 -5.06 2.61
N ILE A 57 -2.75 -4.75 2.52
CA ILE A 57 -1.95 -4.26 3.66
C ILE A 57 -2.56 -2.98 4.24
N ILE A 58 -2.96 -2.05 3.37
CA ILE A 58 -3.54 -0.77 3.81
C ILE A 58 -4.91 -0.99 4.44
N ASN A 59 -5.81 -1.73 3.79
CA ASN A 59 -7.14 -1.99 4.34
C ASN A 59 -7.07 -2.68 5.71
N ASP A 60 -6.23 -3.72 5.84
CA ASP A 60 -6.04 -4.42 7.11
C ASP A 60 -5.52 -3.50 8.22
N PHE A 61 -4.55 -2.64 7.89
CA PHE A 61 -3.99 -1.68 8.83
C PHE A 61 -5.05 -0.67 9.28
N LEU A 62 -5.78 -0.05 8.34
CA LEU A 62 -6.79 0.95 8.66
C LEU A 62 -7.94 0.35 9.46
N CYS A 63 -8.42 -0.84 9.08
CA CYS A 63 -9.47 -1.54 9.80
C CYS A 63 -9.07 -1.80 11.26
N LYS A 64 -7.81 -2.23 11.47
CA LYS A 64 -7.29 -2.50 12.81
C LYS A 64 -7.09 -1.23 13.64
N GLU A 65 -6.52 -0.19 13.04
CA GLU A 65 -6.15 1.04 13.76
C GLU A 65 -7.36 1.90 14.14
N PHE A 66 -8.35 1.97 13.25
CA PHE A 66 -9.51 2.84 13.45
C PHE A 66 -10.76 2.10 13.91
N LYS A 67 -10.74 0.75 13.94
CA LYS A 67 -11.90 -0.10 14.29
C LYS A 67 -13.13 0.17 13.42
N GLU A 68 -12.89 0.56 12.18
CA GLU A 68 -13.89 0.85 11.16
C GLU A 68 -13.63 0.01 9.92
N TYR A 69 -14.62 -0.16 9.04
CA TYR A 69 -14.44 -0.93 7.82
C TYR A 69 -13.86 -0.07 6.69
N PHE A 70 -12.78 -0.54 6.08
CA PHE A 70 -12.16 0.04 4.89
C PHE A 70 -12.03 -1.02 3.81
N ASP A 71 -12.50 -0.67 2.60
CA ASP A 71 -12.37 -1.49 1.41
C ASP A 71 -11.87 -0.62 0.24
N PHE A 72 -10.70 -0.02 0.43
CA PHE A 72 -10.08 0.72 -0.64
C PHE A 72 -9.64 -0.24 -1.75
N THR A 73 -9.81 0.23 -2.96
CA THR A 73 -9.34 -0.37 -4.21
C THR A 73 -8.08 0.36 -4.68
N PRO A 74 -7.32 -0.19 -5.64
CA PRO A 74 -6.19 0.53 -6.24
C PRO A 74 -6.52 1.94 -6.74
N HIS A 75 -7.76 2.18 -7.19
CA HIS A 75 -8.20 3.47 -7.72
C HIS A 75 -8.32 4.54 -6.61
N ASP A 76 -8.66 4.13 -5.39
CA ASP A 76 -8.85 5.05 -4.26
C ASP A 76 -7.55 5.77 -3.86
N PHE A 77 -6.39 5.24 -4.23
CA PHE A 77 -5.08 5.83 -3.94
C PHE A 77 -4.60 6.86 -4.97
N GLY A 78 -5.40 7.11 -6.02
CA GLY A 78 -5.06 8.02 -7.12
C GLY A 78 -4.26 7.35 -8.25
N GLU A 79 -4.17 8.04 -9.39
CA GLU A 79 -3.67 7.48 -10.65
C GLU A 79 -2.22 6.96 -10.57
N ASN A 80 -1.34 7.69 -9.88
CA ASN A 80 0.06 7.28 -9.72
C ASN A 80 0.19 5.97 -8.93
N ALA A 81 -0.48 5.89 -7.78
CA ALA A 81 -0.48 4.70 -6.95
C ALA A 81 -1.11 3.53 -7.71
N HIS A 82 -2.22 3.75 -8.41
CA HIS A 82 -2.86 2.74 -9.24
C HIS A 82 -1.89 2.17 -10.30
N LYS A 83 -1.18 3.04 -11.02
CA LYS A 83 -0.18 2.62 -12.01
C LYS A 83 0.95 1.80 -11.38
N LEU A 84 1.49 2.26 -10.25
CA LEU A 84 2.57 1.57 -9.55
C LEU A 84 2.12 0.21 -8.96
N ILE A 85 0.86 0.08 -8.52
CA ILE A 85 0.27 -1.20 -8.10
C ILE A 85 0.24 -2.18 -9.29
N MET A 86 -0.18 -1.72 -10.47
CA MET A 86 -0.18 -2.54 -11.68
C MET A 86 1.23 -2.99 -12.07
N GLU A 87 2.19 -2.08 -12.10
CA GLU A 87 3.60 -2.39 -12.40
C GLU A 87 4.20 -3.39 -11.39
N TRP A 88 3.90 -3.22 -10.10
CA TRP A 88 4.28 -4.17 -9.05
C TRP A 88 3.66 -5.55 -9.29
N GLY A 89 2.38 -5.62 -9.64
CA GLY A 89 1.68 -6.87 -9.90
C GLY A 89 2.26 -7.64 -11.10
N ILE A 90 2.57 -6.92 -12.18
CA ILE A 90 3.23 -7.48 -13.37
C ILE A 90 4.60 -8.02 -13.01
N LYS A 91 5.41 -7.24 -12.27
CA LYS A 91 6.74 -7.68 -11.83
C LYS A 91 6.65 -8.92 -10.96
N LYS A 92 5.76 -8.94 -9.96
CA LYS A 92 5.55 -10.09 -9.08
C LYS A 92 5.18 -11.35 -9.87
N ALA A 93 4.26 -11.23 -10.83
CA ALA A 93 3.85 -12.36 -11.67
C ALA A 93 5.01 -12.88 -12.54
N LYS A 94 5.83 -11.97 -13.08
CA LYS A 94 7.03 -12.35 -13.84
C LYS A 94 8.03 -13.11 -12.97
N ASP A 95 8.34 -12.59 -11.78
CA ASP A 95 9.26 -13.21 -10.83
C ASP A 95 8.80 -14.60 -10.34
N MET A 96 7.49 -14.91 -10.42
CA MET A 96 6.93 -16.20 -10.03
C MET A 96 6.88 -17.22 -11.18
N ASN A 97 7.05 -16.76 -12.42
CA ASN A 97 7.06 -17.60 -13.63
C ASN A 97 8.48 -17.91 -14.13
N GLU A 98 9.50 -17.32 -13.51
CA GLU A 98 10.93 -17.63 -13.69
C GLU A 98 11.40 -18.64 -12.63
#